data_AF-A0A7Y2ZWQ4-F1
#
_entry.id   AF-A0A7Y2ZWQ4-F1
#
_cell.length_a   1.000
_cell.length_b   1.000
_cell.length_c   1.000
_cell.angle_alpha   90.00
_cell.angle_beta   90.00
_cell.angle_gamma   90.00
#
_symmetry.space_group_name_H-M   'P 1'
#
loop_
_entity.id
_entity.type
_entity.pdbx_description
1 polymer ?
#
loop_
_entity_poly.entity_id
_entity_poly.type
_entity_poly.pdbx_seq_one_letter_code
_entity_poly.pdbx_strand_id
1 'polypeptide(L)' 'MPLVKVSLLKGKSKETKKAILTAIHSALVDAFKIPQNDKNQRIFEFDQENFAIPEGKTSNYT' A
#
# COMPACT_ATOMS: atom_id res chain seq x y z
N MET A 1 2.78 -17.32 -3.82
CA MET A 1 2.42 -16.39 -2.74
C MET A 1 3.24 -15.11 -2.88
N PRO A 2 2.75 -14.09 -3.62
CA PRO A 2 3.48 -12.83 -3.77
C PRO A 2 3.57 -12.10 -2.42
N LEU A 3 4.67 -11.39 -2.19
CA LEU A 3 4.82 -10.51 -1.03
C LEU A 3 4.59 -9.07 -1.49
N VAL A 4 3.48 -8.47 -1.04
CA VAL A 4 3.20 -7.05 -1.29
C VAL A 4 3.74 -6.22 -0.13
N LYS A 5 4.51 -5.18 -0.46
CA LYS A 5 4.92 -4.13 0.48
C LYS A 5 4.40 -2.81 -0.04
N VAL A 6 3.61 -2.12 0.79
CA VAL A 6 3.08 -0.79 0.49
C VAL A 6 3.79 0.20 1.39
N SER A 7 4.55 1.12 0.81
CA SER A 7 5.17 2.22 1.53
C SER A 7 4.27 3.44 1.45
N LEU A 8 4.03 4.11 2.58
CA LEU A 8 3.22 5.33 2.61
C LEU A 8 3.62 6.25 3.75
N LEU A 9 3.32 7.54 3.62
CA LEU A 9 3.41 8.50 4.73
C LEU A 9 2.36 8.20 5.80
N LYS A 10 2.75 8.32 7.07
CA LYS A 10 1.81 8.25 8.21
C LYS A 10 0.68 9.27 8.06
N GLY A 11 -0.47 8.95 8.67
CA GLY A 11 -1.64 9.83 8.73
C GLY A 11 -2.81 9.40 7.85
N LYS A 12 -2.67 8.34 7.05
CA LYS A 12 -3.81 7.73 6.33
C LYS A 12 -4.74 6.99 7.31
N SER A 13 -6.04 7.13 7.11
CA SER A 13 -7.04 6.49 7.95
C SER A 13 -6.98 4.95 7.83
N LYS A 14 -7.54 4.25 8.83
CA LYS A 14 -7.62 2.79 8.82
C LYS A 14 -8.44 2.27 7.62
N GLU A 15 -9.50 2.98 7.27
CA GLU A 15 -10.40 2.68 6.14
C GLU A 15 -9.63 2.79 4.83
N THR A 16 -8.85 3.86 4.67
CA THR A 16 -7.99 4.08 3.49
C THR A 16 -6.98 2.95 3.34
N LYS A 17 -6.28 2.60 4.42
CA LYS A 17 -5.31 1.50 4.44
C LYS A 17 -5.95 0.16 4.07
N LYS A 18 -7.15 -0.13 4.59
CA LYS A 18 -7.91 -1.34 4.24
C LYS A 18 -8.33 -1.34 2.77
N ALA A 19 -8.76 -0.20 2.24
CA ALA A 19 -9.16 -0.05 0.84
C ALA A 19 -7.98 -0.34 -0.10
N ILE A 20 -6.79 0.20 0.18
CA ILE A 20 -5.57 -0.05 -0.61
C ILE A 20 -5.24 -1.55 -0.65
N LEU A 21 -5.16 -2.21 0.51
CA LEU A 21 -4.85 -3.64 0.59
C LEU A 21 -5.90 -4.51 -0.12
N THR A 22 -7.17 -4.11 -0.03
CA THR A 22 -8.28 -4.80 -0.71
C THR A 22 -8.15 -4.66 -2.22
N ALA A 23 -7.91 -3.44 -2.72
CA ALA A 23 -7.75 -3.18 -4.14
C ALA A 23 -6.58 -3.95 -4.74
N ILE A 24 -5.42 -3.95 -4.07
CA ILE A 24 -4.26 -4.74 -4.50
C ILE A 24 -4.58 -6.24 -4.50
N HIS A 25 -5.22 -6.76 -3.45
CA HIS A 25 -5.61 -8.17 -3.39
C HIS A 25 -6.51 -8.56 -4.56
N SER A 26 -7.56 -7.77 -4.80
CA SER A 26 -8.51 -8.00 -5.89
C SER A 26 -7.80 -8.01 -7.24
N ALA A 27 -6.87 -7.08 -7.47
CA ALA A 27 -6.07 -7.06 -8.70
C ALA A 27 -5.17 -8.30 -8.83
N LEU A 28 -4.56 -8.77 -7.73
CA LEU A 28 -3.73 -9.98 -7.76
C LEU A 28 -4.55 -11.26 -8.04
N VAL A 29 -5.72 -11.38 -7.43
CA VAL A 29 -6.65 -12.49 -7.67
C VAL A 29 -7.14 -12.45 -9.11
N ASP A 30 -7.47 -11.26 -9.64
CA ASP A 30 -7.98 -11.14 -10.99
C ASP A 30 -6.88 -11.38 -12.06
N ALA A 31 -5.74 -10.71 -11.96
CA ALA A 31 -4.70 -10.78 -12.98
C ALA A 31 -3.83 -12.06 -12.88
N PHE A 32 -3.49 -12.47 -11.65
CA PHE A 32 -2.53 -13.55 -11.40
C PHE A 32 -3.16 -14.81 -10.82
N LYS A 33 -4.48 -14.81 -10.60
CA LYS A 33 -5.26 -15.98 -10.11
C LYS A 33 -4.69 -16.57 -8.82
N ILE A 34 -4.16 -15.73 -7.92
CA ILE A 34 -3.72 -16.17 -6.59
C ILE A 34 -4.92 -16.64 -5.74
N PRO A 35 -4.71 -17.51 -4.74
CA PRO A 35 -5.77 -17.93 -3.84
C PRO A 35 -6.43 -16.76 -3.11
N GLN A 36 -7.75 -16.84 -2.88
CA GLN A 36 -8.51 -15.74 -2.25
C GLN A 36 -8.06 -15.45 -0.80
N ASN A 37 -7.47 -16.43 -0.13
CA ASN A 37 -6.90 -16.32 1.22
C ASN A 37 -5.43 -15.89 1.24
N ASP A 38 -4.78 -15.76 0.08
CA ASP A 38 -3.40 -15.29 -0.03
C ASP A 38 -3.33 -13.77 0.14
N LYS A 39 -3.27 -13.33 1.40
CA LYS A 39 -3.20 -11.91 1.79
C LYS A 39 -1.84 -11.54 2.37
N ASN A 40 -0.76 -12.00 1.74
CA ASN A 40 0.60 -11.69 2.18
C ASN A 40 0.99 -10.24 1.82
N GLN A 41 0.42 -9.29 2.55
CA GLN A 41 0.57 -7.85 2.33
C GLN A 41 0.93 -7.13 3.63
N ARG A 42 1.79 -6.12 3.55
CA ARG A 42 2.20 -5.29 4.69
C ARG A 42 2.23 -3.81 4.28
N ILE A 43 1.80 -2.95 5.18
CA ILE A 43 1.96 -1.50 5.08
C ILE A 43 3.15 -1.09 5.93
N PHE A 44 4.03 -0.28 5.36
CA PHE A 44 5.12 0.41 6.03
C PHE A 44 4.80 1.89 6.03
N GLU A 45 4.56 2.44 7.23
CA GLU A 45 4.26 3.86 7.39
C GLU A 45 5.53 4.59 7.83
N PHE A 46 5.86 5.67 7.12
CA PHE A 46 7.04 6.48 7.39
C PHE A 46 6.62 7.84 7.94
N ASP A 47 7.37 8.33 8.92
CA ASP A 47 7.30 9.74 9.32
C ASP A 47 7.77 10.63 8.17
N GLN A 48 7.27 11.86 8.11
CA GLN A 48 7.61 12.81 7.05
C GLN A 48 9.12 13.05 6.95
N GLU A 49 9.83 13.10 8.08
CA GLU A 49 11.29 13.27 8.13
C GLU A 49 12.07 12.10 7.50
N ASN A 50 11.46 10.92 7.44
CA ASN A 50 12.06 9.69 6.93
C ASN A 50 11.59 9.36 5.49
N PHE A 51 10.83 10.25 4.86
CA PHE A 51 10.22 10.02 3.55
C PHE A 51 10.49 11.19 2.62
N ALA A 52 11.60 11.11 1.88
CA ALA A 52 12.02 12.15 0.95
C ALA A 52 11.01 12.32 -0.19
N ILE A 53 10.42 13.51 -0.29
CA ILE A 53 9.50 13.88 -1.37
C ILE A 53 10.29 14.66 -2.43
N PRO A 54 10.33 14.21 -3.70
CA PRO A 54 10.99 14.94 -4.78
C PRO A 54 10.39 16.33 -4.99
N GLU A 55 11.21 17.28 -5.42
CA GLU A 55 10.76 18.63 -5.72
C GLU A 55 9.61 18.65 -6.75
N GLY A 56 8.61 19.50 -6.54
CA GLY A 56 7.40 19.58 -7.38
C GLY A 56 6.35 18.49 -7.10
N LYS A 57 6.56 17.60 -6.13
CA LYS A 57 5.53 16.66 -5.65
C LYS A 57 4.77 17.22 -4.45
N THR A 58 3.55 16.72 -4.26
CA THR A 58 2.67 17.14 -3.15
C THR A 58 2.91 16.27 -1.91
N SER A 59 2.31 16.68 -0.79
CA SER A 59 2.27 15.90 0.46
C SER A 59 1.52 14.56 0.34
N ASN A 60 0.94 14.26 -0.82
CA ASN A 60 0.32 12.96 -1.12
C ASN A 60 1.24 12.02 -1.91
N TYR A 61 2.55 12.24 -1.90
CA TYR A 61 3.52 11.32 -2.51
C TYR A 61 3.51 9.96 -1.78
N THR A 62 3.41 8.86 -2.53
CA THR A 62 3.37 7.48 -2.03
C THR A 62 4.28 6.61 -2.87
#